data_AF-A0AAD9W9I5-F1
#
_entry.id   AF-A0AAD9W9I5-F1
#
_cell.length_a   1.000
_cell.length_b   1.000
_cell.length_c   1.000
_cell.angle_alpha   90.00
_cell.angle_beta   90.00
_cell.angle_gamma   90.00
#
_symmetry.space_group_name_H-M   'P 1'
#
loop_
_entity.id
_entity.type
_entity.pdbx_description
1 polymer ?
#
loop_
_entity_poly.entity_id
_entity_poly.type
_entity_poly.pdbx_seq_one_letter_code
_entity_poly.pdbx_strand_id
1 'polypeptide(L)'
;MQDAFETEPQGQLHKYHVMAATQWILSDGQDIFKYMANPLPISNNNATIWRLGDRYHYLSSVAVVSLRRWQLWREGFKVTAIIEGGEGSHESRDLAGRATSLMDVIEKSLSF
;
A
#
# COMPACT_ATOMS: atom_id res chain seq x y z
N MET A 1 -3.05 5.67 6.94
CA MET A 1 -3.44 5.09 5.65
C MET A 1 -4.65 4.21 5.86
N GLN A 2 -5.83 4.74 5.58
CA GLN A 2 -6.96 3.87 5.26
C GLN A 2 -6.63 3.26 3.90
N ASP A 3 -6.53 1.95 3.83
CA ASP A 3 -5.94 1.30 2.67
C ASP A 3 -6.88 1.38 1.47
N ALA A 4 -6.36 1.95 0.38
CA ALA A 4 -7.04 2.10 -0.90
C ALA A 4 -7.51 0.74 -1.47
N PHE A 5 -6.88 -0.35 -1.05
CA PHE A 5 -7.14 -1.72 -1.49
C PHE A 5 -7.90 -2.57 -0.46
N GLU A 6 -8.23 -2.03 0.73
CA GLU A 6 -8.97 -2.74 1.79
C GLU A 6 -10.47 -2.38 1.82
N THR A 7 -10.96 -1.58 0.87
CA THR A 7 -12.39 -1.28 0.65
C THR A 7 -12.78 -1.58 -0.80
N GLU A 8 -14.07 -1.83 -1.07
CA GLU A 8 -14.51 -1.95 -2.46
C GLU A 8 -14.23 -0.64 -3.20
N PRO A 9 -13.66 -0.68 -4.42
CA PRO A 9 -13.36 0.52 -5.18
C PRO A 9 -14.65 1.24 -5.54
N GLN A 10 -15.00 2.29 -4.80
CA GLN A 10 -16.16 3.14 -5.09
C GLN A 10 -15.70 4.46 -5.71
N GLY A 11 -15.77 4.53 -7.04
CA GLY A 11 -15.73 5.77 -7.79
C GLY A 11 -14.43 6.58 -7.69
N GLN A 12 -14.54 7.90 -7.90
CA GLN A 12 -13.40 8.84 -7.85
C GLN A 12 -12.62 8.86 -6.53
N LEU A 13 -13.23 8.48 -5.40
CA LEU A 13 -12.56 8.41 -4.10
C LEU A 13 -11.46 7.35 -4.08
N HIS A 14 -11.67 6.23 -4.78
CA HIS A 14 -10.66 5.18 -4.92
C HIS A 14 -9.40 5.72 -5.62
N LYS A 15 -9.56 6.55 -6.65
CA LYS A 15 -8.43 7.17 -7.38
C LYS A 15 -7.55 8.01 -6.45
N TYR A 16 -8.16 8.84 -5.59
CA TYR A 16 -7.42 9.73 -4.69
C TYR A 16 -6.70 8.93 -3.62
N HIS A 17 -7.31 7.85 -3.14
CA HIS A 17 -6.66 6.94 -2.20
C HIS A 17 -5.47 6.23 -2.84
N VAL A 18 -5.58 5.74 -4.09
CA VAL A 18 -4.45 5.14 -4.80
C VAL A 18 -3.33 6.16 -5.02
N MET A 19 -3.64 7.38 -5.46
CA MET A 19 -2.62 8.42 -5.65
C MET A 19 -1.91 8.78 -4.35
N ALA A 20 -2.66 8.99 -3.26
CA ALA A 20 -2.09 9.28 -1.95
C ALA A 20 -1.22 8.12 -1.42
N ALA A 21 -1.70 6.89 -1.58
CA ALA A 21 -0.97 5.67 -1.25
C ALA A 21 0.35 5.57 -2.03
N THR A 22 0.29 5.87 -3.32
CA THR A 22 1.47 5.86 -4.19
C THR A 22 2.49 6.90 -3.75
N GLN A 23 2.05 8.14 -3.51
CA GLN A 23 2.93 9.22 -3.05
C GLN A 23 3.67 8.84 -1.77
N TRP A 24 2.98 8.17 -0.85
CA TRP A 24 3.60 7.74 0.39
C TRP A 24 4.68 6.68 0.20
N ILE A 25 4.45 5.71 -0.69
CA ILE A 25 5.49 4.74 -1.09
C ILE A 25 6.68 5.42 -1.75
N LEU A 26 6.43 6.41 -2.62
CA LEU A 26 7.48 7.14 -3.31
C LEU A 26 8.32 8.01 -2.36
N SER A 27 7.72 8.55 -1.29
CA SER A 27 8.41 9.35 -0.29
C SER A 27 9.12 8.51 0.77
N ASP A 28 8.42 7.54 1.36
CA ASP A 28 8.84 6.88 2.61
C ASP A 28 9.00 5.35 2.46
N GLY A 29 8.93 4.81 1.24
CA GLY A 29 8.82 3.36 0.98
C GLY A 29 9.92 2.51 1.62
N GLN A 30 11.16 3.01 1.71
CA GLN A 30 12.26 2.27 2.33
C GLN A 30 12.06 2.09 3.83
N ASP A 31 11.63 3.15 4.52
CA ASP A 31 11.40 3.08 5.96
C ASP A 31 10.15 2.27 6.27
N ILE A 32 9.09 2.43 5.46
CA ILE A 32 7.90 1.58 5.50
C ILE A 32 8.28 0.09 5.38
N PHE A 33 9.13 -0.28 4.42
CA PHE A 33 9.56 -1.66 4.25
C PHE A 33 10.36 -2.17 5.45
N LYS A 34 11.31 -1.38 5.98
CA LYS A 34 12.07 -1.76 7.18
C LYS A 34 11.15 -2.04 8.36
N TYR A 35 10.13 -1.21 8.57
CA TYR A 35 9.11 -1.43 9.60
C TYR A 35 8.34 -2.73 9.35
N MET A 36 7.92 -3.00 8.11
CA MET A 36 7.16 -4.19 7.74
C MET A 36 7.97 -5.49 7.79
N ALA A 37 9.27 -5.43 7.48
CA ALA A 37 10.20 -6.55 7.54
C ALA A 37 10.65 -6.88 8.97
N ASN A 38 10.80 -5.86 9.82
CA ASN A 38 11.20 -6.00 11.21
C ASN A 38 10.21 -5.23 12.11
N PRO A 39 9.04 -5.81 12.40
CA PRO A 39 8.01 -5.12 13.16
C PRO A 39 8.50 -4.84 14.60
N LEU A 40 8.89 -3.59 14.84
CA LEU A 40 9.11 -3.08 16.18
C LEU A 40 7.76 -2.86 16.90
N PRO A 41 7.72 -2.91 18.24
CA PRO A 41 6.53 -2.53 18.99
C PRO A 41 6.09 -1.12 18.59
N ILE A 42 4.93 -1.01 17.92
CA ILE A 42 4.39 0.26 17.48
C ILE A 42 3.80 0.95 18.71
N SER A 43 4.22 2.19 18.99
CA SER A 43 3.56 3.00 20.02
C SER A 43 2.09 3.22 19.64
N ASN A 44 1.19 3.27 20.63
CA ASN A 44 -0.26 3.46 20.37
C ASN A 44 -0.58 4.71 19.51
N ASN A 45 0.27 5.74 19.57
CA ASN A 45 0.14 6.95 18.74
C ASN A 45 0.54 6.73 17.28
N ASN A 46 1.45 5.80 16.99
CA ASN A 46 1.83 5.48 15.60
C ASN A 46 0.90 4.43 14.99
N ALA A 47 0.23 3.61 15.81
CA ALA A 47 -0.75 2.61 15.36
C ALA A 47 -1.95 3.25 14.62
N THR A 48 -2.28 4.51 14.91
CA THR A 48 -3.36 5.25 14.23
C THR A 48 -3.05 5.53 12.76
N ILE A 49 -1.78 5.69 12.41
CA ILE A 49 -1.33 5.89 11.03
C ILE A 49 -1.51 4.60 10.23
N TRP A 50 -1.46 3.44 10.88
CA TRP A 50 -1.50 2.13 10.22
C TRP A 50 -2.86 1.43 10.24
N ARG A 51 -3.95 2.12 10.59
CA ARG A 51 -5.30 1.51 10.67
C ARG A 51 -5.60 0.60 9.47
N LEU A 52 -5.93 -0.65 9.77
CA LEU A 52 -6.49 -1.60 8.81
C LEU A 52 -7.91 -1.14 8.46
N GLY A 53 -8.27 -1.21 7.19
CA GLY A 53 -9.62 -1.05 6.67
C GLY A 53 -10.49 -2.27 6.95
N ASP A 54 -11.78 -2.12 6.72
CA ASP A 54 -12.82 -3.05 7.19
C ASP A 54 -12.65 -4.49 6.66
N ARG A 55 -12.00 -4.69 5.50
CA ARG A 55 -11.67 -6.03 4.97
C ARG A 55 -10.63 -6.82 5.78
N TYR A 56 -9.99 -6.21 6.77
CA TYR A 56 -8.97 -6.88 7.60
C TYR A 56 -9.34 -6.92 9.07
N HIS A 57 -10.48 -6.33 9.44
CA HIS A 57 -11.00 -6.38 10.81
C HIS A 57 -11.29 -7.82 11.28
N TYR A 58 -11.57 -8.74 10.34
CA TYR A 58 -11.79 -10.17 10.59
C TYR A 58 -10.53 -11.05 10.45
N LEU A 59 -9.46 -10.54 9.84
CA LEU A 59 -8.17 -11.24 9.73
C LEU A 59 -7.32 -10.85 10.94
N SER A 60 -7.66 -11.40 12.12
CA SER A 60 -6.94 -11.15 13.38
C SER A 60 -5.43 -11.50 13.34
N SER A 61 -4.98 -12.15 12.27
CA SER A 61 -3.60 -12.62 12.07
C SER A 61 -2.75 -11.76 11.13
N VAL A 62 -3.33 -10.81 10.37
CA VAL A 62 -2.52 -9.89 9.57
C VAL A 62 -2.04 -8.78 10.49
N ALA A 63 -0.81 -8.91 10.98
CA ALA A 63 -0.18 -7.82 11.70
C ALA A 63 -0.22 -6.56 10.84
N VAL A 64 -0.72 -5.48 11.46
CA VAL A 64 -0.87 -4.13 10.92
C VAL A 64 0.37 -3.67 10.13
N VAL A 65 1.53 -4.18 10.53
CA VAL A 65 2.84 -3.99 9.91
C VAL A 65 3.43 -5.38 9.63
N SER A 66 3.36 -5.83 8.37
CA SER A 66 3.89 -7.12 7.95
C SER A 66 4.30 -7.10 6.48
N LEU A 67 5.27 -7.95 6.11
CA LEU A 67 5.64 -8.19 4.70
C LEU A 67 4.46 -8.62 3.84
N ARG A 68 3.49 -9.35 4.42
CA ARG A 68 2.27 -9.72 3.69
C ARG A 68 1.45 -8.49 3.27
N ARG A 69 1.37 -7.47 4.14
CA ARG A 69 0.69 -6.21 3.80
C ARG A 69 1.44 -5.42 2.74
N TRP A 70 2.78 -5.39 2.81
CA TRP A 70 3.62 -4.80 1.77
C TRP A 70 3.33 -5.41 0.39
N GLN A 71 3.35 -6.74 0.31
CA GLN A 71 3.11 -7.46 -0.94
C GLN A 71 1.70 -7.23 -1.47
N LEU A 72 0.72 -7.11 -0.58
CA LEU A 72 -0.65 -6.80 -0.96
C LEU A 72 -0.78 -5.43 -1.62
N TRP A 73 -0.16 -4.40 -1.03
CA TRP A 73 -0.13 -3.07 -1.63
C TRP A 73 0.54 -3.09 -2.99
N ARG A 74 1.66 -3.81 -3.12
CA ARG A 74 2.35 -3.96 -4.41
C ARG A 74 1.43 -4.56 -5.47
N GLU A 75 0.73 -5.66 -5.16
CA GLU A 75 -0.21 -6.27 -6.12
C GLU A 75 -1.38 -5.33 -6.44
N GLY A 76 -1.90 -4.59 -5.46
CA GLY A 76 -2.93 -3.58 -5.68
C GLY A 76 -2.50 -2.47 -6.64
N PHE A 77 -1.29 -1.92 -6.46
CA PHE A 77 -0.72 -0.94 -7.39
C PHE A 77 -0.47 -1.53 -8.77
N LYS A 78 0.03 -2.76 -8.85
CA LYS A 78 0.27 -3.46 -10.11
C LYS A 78 -1.02 -3.64 -10.90
N VAL A 79 -2.09 -4.10 -10.24
CA VAL A 79 -3.43 -4.20 -10.84
C VAL A 79 -3.91 -2.83 -11.30
N THR A 80 -3.74 -1.79 -10.49
CA THR A 80 -4.17 -0.43 -10.85
C THR A 80 -3.42 0.12 -12.06
N ALA A 81 -2.12 -0.19 -12.20
CA ALA A 81 -1.31 0.26 -13.34
C ALA A 81 -1.80 -0.33 -14.68
N ILE A 82 -2.29 -1.57 -14.66
CA ILE A 82 -2.69 -2.32 -15.87
C ILE A 82 -4.17 -2.20 -16.24
N ILE A 83 -5.05 -1.73 -15.35
CA ILE A 83 -6.47 -1.60 -15.67
C ILE A 83 -6.66 -0.57 -16.81
N GLU A 84 -7.09 -1.08 -17.96
CA GLU A 84 -7.53 -0.28 -19.10
C GLU A 84 -9.05 -0.11 -19.05
N GLY A 85 -9.54 1.11 -19.23
CA GLY A 85 -10.98 1.40 -19.32
C GLY A 85 -11.74 1.57 -17.99
N GLY A 86 -11.09 1.44 -16.83
CA GLY A 86 -11.66 1.84 -15.54
C GLY A 86 -11.53 3.35 -15.29
N GLU A 87 -12.26 3.90 -14.31
CA GLU A 87 -12.21 5.33 -13.87
C GLU A 87 -10.83 5.82 -13.36
N GLY A 88 -9.74 5.07 -13.59
CA GLY A 88 -8.38 5.48 -13.26
C GLY A 88 -7.84 6.46 -14.31
N SER A 89 -7.47 7.68 -13.88
CA SER A 89 -6.76 8.62 -14.75
C SER A 89 -5.40 8.02 -15.17
N HIS A 90 -4.92 8.39 -16.36
CA HIS A 90 -3.58 8.02 -16.83
C HIS A 90 -2.49 8.32 -15.78
N GLU A 91 -2.63 9.42 -15.06
CA GLU A 91 -1.74 9.81 -13.96
C GLU A 91 -1.75 8.81 -12.80
N SER A 92 -2.93 8.34 -12.36
CA SER A 92 -3.03 7.35 -11.29
C SER A 92 -2.38 6.02 -11.68
N ARG A 93 -2.47 5.63 -12.96
CA ARG A 93 -1.84 4.41 -13.49
C ARG A 93 -0.32 4.53 -13.53
N ASP A 94 0.19 5.66 -14.03
CA ASP A 94 1.63 5.94 -14.06
C ASP A 94 2.23 5.94 -12.65
N LEU A 95 1.58 6.66 -11.74
CA LEU A 95 1.94 6.70 -10.33
C LEU A 95 1.99 5.29 -9.73
N ALA A 96 0.91 4.51 -9.87
CA ALA A 96 0.86 3.14 -9.37
C ALA A 96 1.96 2.24 -9.96
N GLY A 97 2.28 2.39 -11.25
CA GLY A 97 3.38 1.68 -11.91
C GLY A 97 4.76 2.01 -11.31
N ARG A 98 5.00 3.30 -11.03
CA ARG A 98 6.23 3.78 -10.38
C ARG A 98 6.35 3.27 -8.94
N ALA A 99 5.28 3.31 -8.14
CA ALA A 99 5.28 2.73 -6.80
C ALA A 99 5.55 1.24 -6.84
N THR A 100 4.88 0.48 -7.72
CA THR A 100 5.10 -0.96 -7.88
C THR A 100 6.57 -1.28 -8.13
N SER A 101 7.19 -0.55 -9.07
CA SER A 101 8.60 -0.73 -9.43
C SER A 101 9.53 -0.40 -8.26
N LEU A 102 9.27 0.69 -7.53
CA LEU A 102 10.04 1.07 -6.36
C LEU A 102 9.92 0.01 -5.25
N MET A 103 8.70 -0.47 -4.99
CA MET A 103 8.46 -1.50 -3.97
C MET A 103 9.22 -2.79 -4.27
N ASP A 104 9.23 -3.21 -5.54
CA ASP A 104 10.00 -4.38 -5.98
C ASP A 104 11.51 -4.21 -5.75
N VAL A 105 12.05 -3.03 -6.07
CA VAL A 105 13.48 -2.73 -5.86
C VAL A 105 13.81 -2.75 -4.37
N ILE A 106 12.98 -2.11 -3.53
CA ILE A 106 13.17 -2.06 -2.08
C ILE A 106 13.12 -3.47 -1.48
N GLU A 107 12.09 -4.26 -1.81
CA GLU A 107 11.94 -5.62 -1.30
C GLU A 107 13.14 -6.49 -1.70
N LYS A 108 13.56 -6.46 -2.96
CA LYS A 108 14.75 -7.22 -3.42
C LYS A 108 16.06 -6.76 -2.77
N SER A 109 16.20 -5.47 -2.47
CA SER A 109 17.45 -4.92 -1.92
C SER A 109 17.57 -5.14 -0.41
N LEU A 110 16.45 -5.28 0.29
CA LEU A 110 16.40 -5.33 1.76
C LEU A 110 15.91 -6.69 2.30
N SER A 111 15.51 -7.62 1.42
CA SER A 111 15.30 -9.02 1.80
C SER A 111 16.64 -9.73 1.77
N PHE A 112 17.09 -10.20 2.95
CA PHE A 112 18.32 -10.98 3.13
C PHE A 112 18.05 -12.48 3.06
#